data_AF-K0Q518-F1
#
_entry.id   AF-K0Q518-F1
#
_cell.length_a   1.000
_cell.length_b   1.000
_cell.length_c   1.000
_cell.angle_alpha   90.00
_cell.angle_beta   90.00
_cell.angle_gamma   90.00
#
_symmetry.space_group_name_H-M   'P 1'
#
loop_
_entity.id
_entity.type
_entity.pdbx_description
1 polymer ?
#
loop_
_entity_poly.entity_id
_entity_poly.type
_entity_poly.pdbx_seq_one_letter_code
_entity_poly.pdbx_strand_id
1 'polypeptide(L)'
;MIAQPYQLYVERTDARKNMARYYAMSIEPNLFGQACLIRRWGRIGASGQRLVHHFEKEEEAVGLFLQLLRQKRRRGYGPRSHLSRETIA
;
A
#
# COMPACT_ATOMS: atom_id res chain seq x y z
N MET A 1 -17.37 5.00 12.55
CA MET A 1 -17.55 4.50 11.16
C MET A 1 -16.48 5.16 10.32
N ILE A 2 -15.78 4.41 9.45
CA ILE A 2 -14.72 5.01 8.62
C ILE A 2 -15.35 5.97 7.61
N ALA A 3 -14.86 7.20 7.55
CA ALA A 3 -15.47 8.25 6.73
C ALA A 3 -15.30 8.03 5.21
N GLN A 4 -14.22 7.37 4.81
CA GLN A 4 -13.90 7.13 3.39
C GLN A 4 -13.09 5.82 3.20
N PRO A 5 -13.21 5.15 2.05
CA PRO A 5 -12.44 3.94 1.77
C PRO A 5 -10.96 4.30 1.53
N TYR A 6 -10.12 4.11 2.54
CA TYR A 6 -8.67 4.25 2.37
C TYR A 6 -8.10 2.96 1.80
N GLN A 7 -7.87 2.91 0.50
CA GLN A 7 -7.16 1.80 -0.14
C GLN A 7 -6.15 2.34 -1.14
N LEU A 8 -4.91 1.84 -1.05
CA LEU A 8 -3.84 2.24 -1.94
C LEU A 8 -2.95 1.07 -2.30
N TYR A 9 -2.59 1.00 -3.58
CA TYR A 9 -1.59 0.08 -4.10
C TYR A 9 -0.56 0.86 -4.91
N VAL A 10 0.72 0.69 -4.58
CA VAL A 10 1.85 1.32 -5.27
C VAL A 10 2.93 0.31 -5.56
N GLU A 11 3.63 0.50 -6.67
CA GLU A 11 4.69 -0.37 -7.14
C GLU A 11 6.01 0.37 -7.22
N ARG A 12 7.10 -0.39 -7.12
CA ARG A 12 8.45 0.06 -7.42
C ARG A 12 9.10 -0.97 -8.31
N THR A 13 9.36 -0.59 -9.55
CA THR A 13 10.01 -1.41 -10.57
C THR A 13 11.32 -0.77 -11.01
N ASP A 14 12.38 -1.57 -11.11
CA ASP A 14 13.68 -1.20 -11.68
C ASP A 14 14.31 -2.46 -12.26
N ALA A 15 14.27 -2.58 -13.59
CA ALA A 15 14.77 -3.74 -14.32
C ALA A 15 16.28 -3.92 -14.16
N ARG A 16 17.04 -2.82 -14.10
CA ARG A 16 18.51 -2.85 -13.96
C ARG A 16 18.95 -3.44 -12.61
N LYS A 17 18.06 -3.42 -11.62
CA LYS A 17 18.30 -3.95 -10.26
C LYS A 17 17.49 -5.21 -9.95
N ASN A 18 16.87 -5.85 -10.94
CA ASN A 18 15.96 -6.99 -10.75
C ASN A 18 14.93 -6.73 -9.61
N MET A 19 14.36 -5.53 -9.61
CA MET A 19 13.47 -5.06 -8.57
C MET A 19 12.06 -4.92 -9.12
N ALA A 20 11.15 -5.74 -8.61
CA ALA A 20 9.72 -5.63 -8.86
C ALA A 20 9.00 -5.86 -7.53
N ARG A 21 8.60 -4.77 -6.87
CA ARG A 21 7.99 -4.82 -5.53
C ARG A 21 6.68 -4.04 -5.49
N TYR A 22 5.75 -4.50 -4.67
CA TYR A 22 4.52 -3.80 -4.37
C TYR A 22 4.46 -3.40 -2.89
N TYR A 23 3.65 -2.38 -2.63
CA TYR A 23 3.24 -1.97 -1.30
C TYR A 23 1.76 -1.58 -1.36
N ALA A 24 0.95 -2.23 -0.54
CA ALA A 24 -0.48 -1.98 -0.43
C ALA A 24 -0.84 -1.60 1.01
N MET A 25 -1.78 -0.67 1.16
CA MET A 25 -2.33 -0.25 2.44
C MET A 25 -3.84 -0.13 2.35
N SER A 26 -4.55 -0.53 3.40
CA SER A 26 -5.96 -0.24 3.59
C SER A 26 -6.26 0.15 5.04
N ILE A 27 -7.24 1.03 5.25
CA ILE A 27 -7.81 1.26 6.58
C ILE A 27 -9.20 0.62 6.60
N GLU A 28 -9.40 -0.32 7.51
CA GLU A 28 -10.62 -1.13 7.64
C GLU A 28 -11.08 -1.12 9.10
N PRO A 29 -12.40 -1.16 9.38
CA PRO A 29 -12.88 -1.30 10.74
C PRO A 29 -12.65 -2.76 11.22
N ASN A 30 -12.31 -2.94 12.50
CA ASN A 30 -12.35 -4.26 13.13
C ASN A 30 -13.78 -4.62 13.57
N LEU A 31 -13.94 -5.82 14.14
CA LEU A 31 -15.21 -6.33 14.68
C LEU A 31 -15.83 -5.43 15.76
N PHE A 32 -15.03 -4.56 16.39
CA PHE A 32 -15.45 -3.62 17.43
C PHE A 32 -15.63 -2.19 16.90
N GLY A 33 -15.53 -1.98 15.58
CA GLY A 33 -15.69 -0.66 14.95
C GLY A 33 -14.47 0.26 15.07
N GLN A 34 -13.36 -0.21 15.63
CA GLN A 34 -12.09 0.53 15.72
C GLN A 34 -11.30 0.43 14.41
N ALA A 35 -10.46 1.42 14.13
CA ALA A 35 -9.73 1.51 12.86
C ALA A 35 -8.48 0.61 12.86
N CYS A 36 -8.28 -0.14 11.79
CA CYS A 36 -7.05 -0.92 11.55
C CYS A 36 -6.38 -0.50 10.26
N LEU A 37 -5.08 -0.22 10.30
CA LEU A 37 -4.26 -0.07 9.10
C LEU A 37 -3.63 -1.42 8.74
N ILE A 38 -4.08 -1.98 7.62
CA ILE A 38 -3.51 -3.20 7.04
C ILE A 38 -2.46 -2.80 6.02
N ARG A 39 -1.28 -3.40 6.13
CA ARG A 39 -0.14 -3.21 5.22
C ARG A 39 0.21 -4.54 4.59
N ARG A 40 0.44 -4.55 3.27
CA ARG A 40 0.94 -5.72 2.53
C ARG A 40 2.09 -5.30 1.64
N TRP A 41 3.15 -6.09 1.56
CA TRP A 41 4.28 -5.76 0.69
C TRP A 41 5.07 -6.99 0.30
N GLY A 42 5.70 -6.97 -0.86
CA GLY A 42 6.43 -8.14 -1.35
C GLY A 42 7.02 -7.91 -2.73
N ARG A 43 7.56 -8.98 -3.31
CA ARG A 43 7.83 -9.01 -4.74
C ARG A 43 6.50 -9.19 -5.49
N ILE A 44 6.36 -8.53 -6.63
CA ILE A 44 5.17 -8.69 -7.49
C ILE A 44 5.11 -10.15 -7.96
N GLY A 45 3.93 -10.78 -7.85
CA GLY A 45 3.72 -12.20 -8.16
C GLY A 45 4.04 -13.18 -7.02
N ALA A 46 4.36 -12.70 -5.81
CA ALA A 46 4.62 -13.53 -4.64
C ALA A 46 3.69 -13.17 -3.47
N SER A 47 3.54 -14.09 -2.50
CA SER A 47 2.65 -13.92 -1.33
C SER A 47 2.99 -12.70 -0.45
N GLY A 48 4.26 -12.30 -0.42
CA GLY A 48 4.73 -11.14 0.32
C GLY A 48 4.57 -11.28 1.85
N GLN A 49 4.46 -10.15 2.53
CA GLN A 49 4.29 -10.01 3.97
C GLN A 49 3.05 -9.15 4.26
N ARG A 50 2.45 -9.36 5.43
CA ARG A 50 1.30 -8.61 5.94
C ARG A 50 1.58 -8.13 7.35
N LEU A 51 1.14 -6.93 7.69
CA LEU A 51 1.14 -6.39 9.05
C LEU A 51 -0.12 -5.57 9.29
N VAL A 52 -0.69 -5.68 10.47
CA VAL A 52 -1.88 -4.94 10.90
C VAL A 52 -1.50 -4.04 12.07
N HIS A 53 -1.91 -2.78 12.02
CA HIS A 53 -1.81 -1.83 13.13
C HIS A 53 -3.23 -1.53 13.60
N HIS A 54 -3.45 -1.59 14.91
CA HIS A 54 -4.74 -1.30 15.53
C HIS A 54 -4.71 0.09 16.14
N PHE A 55 -5.80 0.84 15.97
CA PHE A 55 -5.96 2.19 16.47
C PHE A 55 -7.31 2.37 17.11
N GLU A 56 -7.38 3.17 18.16
CA GLU A 56 -8.65 3.55 18.78
C GLU A 56 -9.40 4.55 17.91
N LYS A 57 -8.66 5.46 17.25
CA LYS A 57 -9.20 6.53 16.41
C LYS A 57 -8.79 6.39 14.95
N GLU A 58 -9.72 6.69 14.04
CA GLU A 58 -9.46 6.69 12.60
C GLU A 58 -8.34 7.67 12.22
N GLU A 59 -8.30 8.84 12.85
CA GLU A 59 -7.31 9.90 12.59
C GLU A 59 -5.86 9.41 12.76
N GLU A 60 -5.61 8.54 13.74
CA GLU A 60 -4.29 7.95 14.00
C GLU A 60 -3.89 6.99 12.88
N ALA A 61 -4.84 6.16 12.42
CA ALA A 61 -4.64 5.27 11.29
C ALA A 61 -4.34 6.05 10.01
N VAL A 62 -5.07 7.15 9.77
CA VAL A 62 -4.86 8.07 8.63
C VAL A 62 -3.51 8.77 8.73
N GLY A 63 -3.11 9.21 9.92
CA GLY A 63 -1.79 9.81 10.17
C GLY A 63 -0.66 8.87 9.75
N LEU A 64 -0.69 7.62 10.23
CA LEU A 64 0.32 6.63 9.86
C LEU A 64 0.25 6.25 8.36
N PHE A 65 -0.94 6.13 7.80
CA PHE A 65 -1.16 5.86 6.37
C PHE A 65 -0.46 6.92 5.50
N LEU A 66 -0.68 8.21 5.79
CA LEU A 66 -0.09 9.32 5.04
C LEU A 66 1.42 9.40 5.25
N GLN A 67 1.91 9.16 6.46
CA GLN A 67 3.35 9.12 6.74
C GLN A 67 4.06 8.02 5.94
N LEU A 68 3.50 6.80 5.95
CA LEU A 68 4.03 5.67 5.18
C LEU A 68 3.98 5.96 3.68
N LEU A 69 2.88 6.53 3.18
CA LEU A 69 2.76 6.91 1.77
C LEU A 69 3.87 7.88 1.34
N ARG A 70 4.08 8.96 2.10
CA ARG A 70 5.17 9.92 1.82
C ARG A 70 6.53 9.25 1.87
N GLN A 71 6.77 8.35 2.82
CA GLN A 71 8.02 7.60 2.90
C GLN A 71 8.22 6.69 1.69
N LYS A 72 7.18 5.98 1.24
CA LYS A 72 7.26 5.07 0.08
C LYS A 72 7.42 5.84 -1.24
N ARG A 73 6.73 6.96 -1.42
CA ARG A 73 6.94 7.86 -2.57
C ARG A 73 8.40 8.31 -2.67
N ARG A 74 9.02 8.75 -1.56
CA ARG A 74 10.45 9.10 -1.53
C ARG A 74 11.39 7.94 -1.88
N ARG A 75 10.96 6.69 -1.67
CA ARG A 75 11.70 5.48 -2.05
C ARG A 75 11.48 5.06 -3.51
N GLY A 76 10.71 5.82 -4.29
CA GLY A 76 10.41 5.52 -5.69
C GLY A 76 9.22 4.58 -5.89
N TYR A 77 8.35 4.41 -4.88
CA TYR A 77 7.06 3.76 -5.11
C TYR A 77 6.08 4.75 -5.75
N GLY A 78 5.40 4.33 -6.80
CA GLY A 78 4.41 5.13 -7.51
C GLY A 78 3.16 4.32 -7.87
N PRO A 79 2.12 4.97 -8.42
CA PRO A 79 1.00 4.28 -9.03
C PRO A 79 1.50 3.29 -10.08
N ARG A 80 0.77 2.18 -10.25
CA ARG A 80 1.06 1.22 -11.32
C ARG A 80 1.02 1.95 -12.66
N SER A 81 2.15 2.01 -13.37
CA SER A 81 2.19 2.57 -14.72
C SER A 81 1.54 1.58 -15.67
N HIS A 82 0.46 1.97 -16.34
CA HIS A 82 -0.21 1.15 -17.34
C HIS A 82 0.61 1.00 -18.66
N LEU A 83 1.76 1.66 -18.79
CA LEU A 83 2.58 1.77 -20.00
C LEU A 83 3.32 0.48 -20.42
N SER A 84 2.86 -0.71 -20.04
CA SER A 84 3.52 -1.97 -20.41
C SER A 84 2.53 -3.06 -20.83
N ARG A 85 1.58 -2.73 -21.71
CA ARG A 85 0.74 -3.73 -22.39
C ARG A 85 0.64 -3.61 -23.91
N GLU A 86 1.24 -2.60 -24.54
CA GLU A 86 1.17 -2.40 -25.99
C GLU A 86 2.56 -2.34 -26.63
N THR A 87 3.30 -3.45 -26.63
CA THR A 87 4.39 -3.64 -27.61
C THR A 87 4.64 -5.13 -27.81
N ILE A 88 3.66 -5.85 -28.35
CA ILE A 88 3.90 -7.01 -29.23
C ILE A 88 2.72 -7.06 -30.22
N ALA A 89 2.92 -6.49 -31.40
CA ALA A 89 2.30 -6.88 -32.66
C ALA A 89 3.44 -7.04 -33.66
#